data_AF-A0AA35N669-F1
#
_entry.id   AF-A0AA35N669-F1
#
_cell.length_a   1.000
_cell.length_b   1.000
_cell.length_c   1.000
_cell.angle_alpha   90.00
_cell.angle_beta   90.00
_cell.angle_gamma   90.00
#
_symmetry.space_group_name_H-M   'P 1'
#
loop_
_entity.id
_entity.type
_entity.pdbx_description
1 polymer ?
#
loop_
_entity_poly.entity_id
_entity_poly.type
_entity_poly.pdbx_seq_one_letter_code
_entity_poly.pdbx_strand_id
1 'polypeptide(L)' 'MSLTKPNQQLRRDLKDAAFALESAALEIFHKAQAGAEAEFLEAMERVGKLHELADRLTGYGEEVKAGRVTRTKE' A
#
# COMPACT_ATOMS: atom_id res chain seq x y z
N MET A 1 12.44 -0.04 -21.73
CA MET A 1 12.79 1.38 -21.55
C MET A 1 13.22 1.59 -20.11
N SER A 2 14.31 2.33 -19.87
CA SER A 2 14.77 2.67 -18.53
C SER A 2 13.91 3.82 -17.97
N LEU A 3 13.38 3.65 -16.76
CA LEU A 3 12.65 4.72 -16.07
C LEU A 3 13.57 5.91 -15.79
N THR A 4 13.05 7.12 -15.90
CA THR A 4 13.74 8.33 -15.42
C THR A 4 13.95 8.26 -13.91
N LYS A 5 14.96 8.95 -13.37
CA LYS A 5 15.20 8.97 -11.90
C LYS A 5 13.95 9.32 -11.08
N PRO A 6 13.13 10.33 -11.45
CA PRO A 6 11.87 10.63 -10.74
C PRO A 6 10.87 9.47 -10.78
N ASN A 7 10.77 8.75 -11.89
CA ASN A 7 9.87 7.59 -12.01
C ASN A 7 10.38 6.37 -11.23
N GLN A 8 11.70 6.18 -11.14
CA GLN A 8 12.28 5.15 -10.28
C GLN A 8 11.96 5.42 -8.80
N GLN A 9 12.10 6.69 -8.37
CA GLN A 9 11.77 7.08 -7.00
C GLN A 9 10.26 6.95 -6.73
N LEU A 10 9.40 7.46 -7.62
CA LEU A 10 7.95 7.31 -7.46
C LEU A 10 7.53 5.85 -7.35
N ARG A 11 8.06 4.97 -8.21
CA ARG A 11 7.78 3.54 -8.12
C ARG A 11 8.20 2.95 -6.78
N ARG A 12 9.34 3.36 -6.25
CA ARG A 12 9.85 2.91 -4.95
C ARG A 12 8.95 3.40 -3.82
N ASP A 13 8.63 4.69 -3.80
CA ASP A 13 7.76 5.29 -2.78
C ASP A 13 6.39 4.61 -2.73
N LEU A 14 5.80 4.29 -3.90
CA LEU A 14 4.54 3.56 -3.99
C LEU A 14 4.62 2.16 -3.37
N LYS A 15 5.72 1.45 -3.59
CA LYS A 15 5.95 0.11 -3.01
C LYS A 15 6.21 0.18 -1.51
N ASP A 16 7.00 1.15 -1.07
CA ASP A 16 7.30 1.36 0.34
C ASP A 16 6.01 1.73 1.11
N ALA A 17 5.14 2.56 0.51
CA ALA A 17 3.82 2.86 1.06
C ALA A 17 2.89 1.64 1.11
N ALA A 18 2.84 0.82 0.04
CA ALA A 18 2.06 -0.42 0.05
C ALA A 18 2.52 -1.37 1.18
N PHE A 19 3.83 -1.54 1.34
CA PHE A 19 4.39 -2.37 2.41
C PHE A 19 4.07 -1.82 3.81
N ALA A 20 4.07 -0.50 3.98
CA ALA A 20 3.70 0.12 5.24
C ALA A 20 2.22 -0.12 5.59
N LEU A 21 1.32 -0.09 4.59
CA LEU A 21 -0.10 -0.42 4.81
C LEU A 21 -0.30 -1.89 5.18
N GLU A 22 0.40 -2.81 4.54
CA GLU A 22 0.41 -4.24 4.89
C GLU A 22 0.90 -4.47 6.33
N SER A 23 1.98 -3.79 6.71
CA SER A 23 2.51 -3.86 8.08
C SER A 23 1.51 -3.32 9.10
N ALA A 24 0.86 -2.19 8.80
CA ALA A 24 -0.18 -1.63 9.66
C ALA A 24 -1.41 -2.55 9.77
N ALA A 25 -1.79 -3.23 8.69
CA ALA A 25 -2.88 -4.21 8.70
C ALA A 25 -2.56 -5.39 9.64
N LEU A 26 -1.34 -5.92 9.57
CA LEU A 26 -0.87 -6.97 10.49
C LEU A 26 -0.88 -6.49 11.94
N GLU A 27 -0.39 -5.29 12.23
CA GLU A 27 -0.41 -4.74 13.60
C GLU A 27 -1.82 -4.58 14.16
N ILE A 28 -2.75 -4.08 13.34
CA ILE A 28 -4.17 -3.94 13.72
C ILE A 28 -4.78 -5.31 14.01
N PHE A 29 -4.54 -6.30 13.16
CA PHE A 29 -5.00 -7.66 13.36
C PHE A 29 -4.50 -8.25 14.69
N HIS A 30 -3.19 -8.10 14.98
CA HIS A 30 -2.62 -8.60 16.24
C HIS A 30 -3.20 -7.92 17.47
N LYS A 31 -3.45 -6.60 17.43
CA LYS A 31 -4.07 -5.87 18.53
C LYS A 31 -5.53 -6.28 18.74
N ALA A 32 -6.26 -6.50 17.65
CA ALA A 32 -7.68 -6.83 17.69
C ALA A 32 -7.96 -8.24 18.23
N GLN A 33 -7.01 -9.18 18.12
CA GLN A 33 -7.17 -10.55 18.64
C GLN A 33 -7.42 -10.62 20.15
N ALA A 34 -7.02 -9.61 20.92
CA ALA A 34 -7.26 -9.53 22.36
C ALA A 34 -8.55 -8.76 22.74
N GLY A 35 -9.25 -8.19 21.76
CA GLY A 35 -10.43 -7.34 21.96
C GLY A 35 -11.76 -8.10 21.96
N ALA A 36 -12.85 -7.35 22.14
CA ALA A 36 -14.20 -7.91 22.02
C ALA A 36 -14.54 -8.23 20.55
N GLU A 37 -15.51 -9.13 20.31
CA GLU A 37 -15.91 -9.55 18.96
C GLU A 37 -16.28 -8.36 18.05
N ALA A 38 -16.97 -7.34 18.59
CA ALA A 38 -17.31 -6.14 17.84
C ALA A 38 -16.07 -5.34 17.40
N GLU A 39 -15.08 -5.20 18.28
CA GLU A 39 -13.82 -4.52 17.98
C GLU A 39 -12.98 -5.31 16.97
N PHE A 40 -13.02 -6.64 17.06
CA PHE A 40 -12.36 -7.52 16.10
C PHE A 40 -12.98 -7.39 14.71
N LEU A 41 -14.31 -7.38 14.60
CA LEU A 41 -15.00 -7.20 13.32
C LEU A 41 -14.68 -5.84 12.68
N GLU A 42 -14.68 -4.77 13.47
CA GLU A 42 -14.30 -3.43 12.98
C GLU A 42 -12.84 -3.40 12.51
N ALA A 43 -11.93 -4.03 13.27
CA ALA A 43 -10.53 -4.16 12.88
C ALA A 43 -10.36 -4.93 11.56
N MET A 44 -11.11 -6.02 11.36
CA MET A 44 -11.06 -6.80 10.12
C MET A 44 -11.55 -5.99 8.91
N GLU A 45 -12.57 -5.14 9.06
CA GLU A 45 -13.00 -4.23 7.99
C GLU A 45 -11.88 -3.24 7.61
N ARG A 46 -11.19 -2.68 8.62
CA ARG A 46 -10.05 -1.78 8.39
C ARG A 46 -8.87 -2.50 7.74
N VAL A 47 -8.55 -3.71 8.18
CA VAL A 47 -7.51 -4.57 7.57
C VAL A 47 -7.82 -4.83 6.10
N GLY A 48 -9.06 -5.17 5.77
CA GLY A 48 -9.49 -5.36 4.37
C GLY A 48 -9.24 -4.11 3.52
N LYS A 49 -9.63 -2.93 4.01
CA LYS A 49 -9.39 -1.65 3.32
C LYS A 49 -7.90 -1.35 3.12
N LEU A 50 -7.05 -1.71 4.09
CA LEU A 50 -5.60 -1.51 3.99
C LEU A 50 -4.98 -2.38 2.90
N HIS A 51 -5.38 -3.66 2.81
CA HIS A 51 -4.94 -4.54 1.73
C HIS A 51 -5.37 -4.03 0.36
N GLU A 52 -6.63 -3.61 0.20
CA GLU A 52 -7.12 -3.02 -1.07
C GLU A 52 -6.31 -1.79 -1.51
N LEU A 53 -5.93 -0.94 -0.55
CA LEU A 53 -5.10 0.24 -0.81
C LEU A 53 -3.67 -0.15 -1.18
N ALA A 54 -3.08 -1.13 -0.48
CA ALA A 54 -1.74 -1.64 -0.77
C ALA A 54 -1.66 -2.27 -2.18
N ASP A 55 -2.68 -3.04 -2.56
CA ASP A 55 -2.80 -3.61 -3.90
C ASP A 55 -2.89 -2.53 -4.97
N ARG A 56 -3.69 -1.48 -4.73
CA ARG A 56 -3.81 -0.35 -5.65
C ARG A 56 -2.48 0.39 -5.83
N LEU A 57 -1.76 0.64 -4.74
CA LEU A 57 -0.42 1.27 -4.79
C LEU A 57 0.59 0.39 -5.53
N THR A 58 0.53 -0.92 -5.33
CA THR A 58 1.35 -1.89 -6.07
C THR A 58 1.02 -1.85 -7.56
N GLY A 59 -0.26 -1.78 -7.92
CA GLY A 59 -0.74 -1.59 -9.29
C GLY A 59 -0.17 -0.33 -9.94
N TYR A 60 -0.26 0.81 -9.24
CA TYR A 60 0.35 2.07 -9.71
C TYR A 60 1.87 1.95 -9.88
N GLY A 61 2.56 1.24 -8.99
CA GLY A 61 4.00 0.99 -9.13
C GLY A 61 4.36 0.22 -10.40
N GLU A 62 3.51 -0.70 -10.85
CA GLU A 62 3.70 -1.41 -12.13
C GLU A 62 3.26 -0.56 -13.34
N GLU A 63 2.29 0.34 -13.19
CA GLU A 63 1.98 1.34 -14.21
C GLU A 63 3.12 2.33 -14.44
N VAL A 64 3.77 2.80 -13.37
CA VAL A 64 4.98 3.62 -13.46
C VAL A 64 6.08 2.86 -14.19
N LYS A 65 6.28 1.57 -13.86
CA LYS A 65 7.25 0.70 -14.54
C LYS A 65 6.94 0.53 -16.03
N ALA A 66 5.66 0.44 -16.38
CA ALA A 66 5.19 0.36 -17.75
C ALA A 66 5.25 1.72 -18.49
N GLY A 67 5.57 2.81 -17.80
CA GLY A 67 5.61 4.17 -18.37
C GLY A 67 4.25 4.80 -18.60
N ARG A 68 3.16 4.22 -18.04
CA ARG A 68 1.79 4.77 -18.14
C ARG A 68 1.58 5.94 -17.18
N VAL A 69 2.21 5.89 -16.02
CA VAL A 69 2.25 6.98 -15.04
C VAL A 69 3.66 7.56 -15.04
N THR A 70 3.77 8.88 -15.17
CA THR A 70 5.05 9.58 -15.13
C THR A 70 4.99 10.75 -14.15
N ARG A 71 6.06 10.89 -13.36
CA ARG A 71 6.29 12.04 -12.47
C ARG A 71 7.12 13.06 -13.23
N THR A 72 6.54 14.22 -13.50
CA THR A 72 7.28 15.40 -13.94
C THR A 72 8.08 15.93 -12.75
N LYS A 73 9.27 16.45 -13.00
CA LYS A 73 10.12 17.05 -11.97
C LYS A 73 9.35 18.21 -11.31
N GLU A 74 9.22 18.19 -9.98
CA GLU A 74 8.90 19.38 -9.19
C GLU A 74 10.06 20.37 -9.22
#